data_AF-A0A2E3F1G1-F1
#
_entry.id   AF-A0A2E3F1G1-F1
#
_cell.length_a   1.000
_cell.length_b   1.000
_cell.length_c   1.000
_cell.angle_alpha   90.00
_cell.angle_beta   90.00
_cell.angle_gamma   90.00
#
_symmetry.space_group_name_H-M   'P 1'
#
loop_
_entity.id
_entity.type
_entity.pdbx_description
1 polymer ?
#
loop_
_entity_poly.entity_id
_entity_poly.type
_entity_poly.pdbx_seq_one_letter_code
_entity_poly.pdbx_strand_id
1 'polypeptide(L)'
;MAASSNSLFTFSFKLILFLSVLGAFIWVFLIPFAPDIDSEQKYVYAINKINKEENENKYDIAFFGNSYAFTAYDPTMIKNKLGLNAIHLNSGAQRLETSLFVAEEVLKKHKLKYAIFEVSGATLLTPSEKEQKIWYFQTMALQETPFSINKFINVTNYFPVKEQTKYYASALSKYLGRTLRLNDIENYKSHIKDTSYFSSDKIYFSYDGFLANNRYPLKKEVFEKDFYREPYKNKKVLWTEKKISIMEKFIRNAQKQGTQVILLHSLKVYPTIYNDSAIQKLLKKYDNVRFLDLNAQRDRYSLNAQSFYNATHLNYRGSYQATNRLVESLSQLYDIPIKNNTGLDFKLFKFSDFFYSLEGSQDKFVKFEFDSIPKVLKNHKLIVSLYPIDPDLLSDRTKKSNYESDNYSFDLSKDVIDVGTSKVFIKKMDTKITYETLKRLMIYFYNPKDTLKLPAQNIYPVK
;
A
#
# COMPACT_ATOMS: atom_id res chain seq x y z
N MET A 1 49.65 -9.26 54.65
CA MET A 1 49.38 -9.57 53.22
C MET A 1 48.40 -8.54 52.69
N ALA A 2 48.91 -7.47 52.07
CA ALA A 2 48.06 -6.49 51.39
C ALA A 2 47.61 -7.13 50.07
N ALA A 3 46.37 -7.64 50.02
CA ALA A 3 45.74 -7.99 48.75
C ALA A 3 45.66 -6.70 47.94
N SER A 4 46.48 -6.60 46.89
CA SER A 4 46.58 -5.38 46.09
C SER A 4 45.20 -5.06 45.51
N SER A 5 44.61 -3.94 45.88
CA SER A 5 43.38 -3.40 45.27
C SER A 5 43.46 -3.36 43.72
N ASN A 6 44.67 -3.33 43.17
CA ASN A 6 44.97 -3.42 41.75
C ASN A 6 44.51 -4.74 41.08
N SER A 7 44.45 -5.88 41.80
CA SER A 7 44.09 -7.17 41.18
C SER A 7 42.59 -7.26 40.90
N LEU A 8 41.75 -6.82 41.84
CA LEU A 8 40.30 -6.77 41.66
C LEU A 8 39.92 -5.72 40.61
N PHE A 9 40.51 -4.53 40.67
CA PHE A 9 40.28 -3.49 39.66
C PHE A 9 40.66 -3.99 38.25
N THR A 10 41.84 -4.60 38.10
CA THR A 10 42.29 -5.13 36.82
C THR A 10 41.39 -6.25 36.31
N PHE A 11 40.92 -7.13 37.20
CA PHE A 11 39.97 -8.19 36.84
C PHE A 11 38.62 -7.61 36.39
N SER A 12 38.04 -6.70 37.18
CA SER A 12 36.77 -6.03 36.83
C SER A 12 36.88 -5.25 35.52
N PHE A 13 37.98 -4.53 35.30
CA PHE A 13 38.22 -3.81 34.05
C PHE A 13 38.31 -4.76 32.86
N LYS A 14 39.11 -5.84 32.97
CA LYS A 14 39.22 -6.86 31.91
C LYS A 14 37.89 -7.54 31.62
N LEU A 15 37.08 -7.83 32.65
CA LEU A 15 35.76 -8.41 32.49
C LEU A 15 34.80 -7.46 31.77
N ILE A 16 34.74 -6.19 32.19
CA ILE A 16 33.91 -5.17 31.54
C ILE A 16 34.34 -4.98 30.08
N LEU A 17 35.65 -4.91 29.81
CA LEU A 17 36.19 -4.81 28.47
C LEU A 17 35.80 -6.04 27.62
N PHE A 18 35.99 -7.24 28.15
CA PHE A 18 35.61 -8.48 27.48
C PHE A 18 34.11 -8.52 27.17
N LEU A 19 33.25 -8.21 28.14
CA LEU A 19 31.79 -8.16 27.95
C LEU A 19 31.39 -7.08 26.95
N SER A 20 32.09 -5.95 26.91
CA SER A 20 31.84 -4.88 25.93
C SER A 20 32.23 -5.30 24.51
N VAL A 21 33.39 -5.94 24.36
CA VAL A 21 33.85 -6.49 23.07
C VAL A 21 32.92 -7.61 22.60
N LEU A 22 32.53 -8.51 23.50
CA LEU A 22 31.57 -9.57 23.19
C LEU A 22 30.20 -8.99 22.81
N GLY A 23 29.73 -7.99 23.55
CA GLY A 23 28.49 -7.28 23.24
C GLY A 23 28.53 -6.60 21.87
N ALA A 24 29.64 -5.91 21.56
CA ALA A 24 29.86 -5.30 20.24
C ALA A 24 29.91 -6.36 19.14
N PHE A 25 30.56 -7.49 19.37
CA PHE A 25 30.61 -8.61 18.44
C PHE A 25 29.20 -9.16 18.16
N ILE A 26 28.41 -9.44 19.20
CA ILE A 26 27.02 -9.90 19.06
C ILE A 26 26.19 -8.87 18.29
N TRP A 27 26.37 -7.57 18.60
CA TRP A 27 25.64 -6.47 17.96
C TRP A 27 25.95 -6.29 16.47
N VAL A 28 27.21 -6.47 16.07
CA VAL A 28 27.64 -6.28 14.69
C VAL A 28 27.47 -7.55 13.85
N PHE A 29 27.74 -8.73 14.41
CA PHE A 29 27.86 -9.96 13.64
C PHE A 29 26.73 -10.97 13.84
N LEU A 30 25.91 -10.85 14.90
CA LEU A 30 24.81 -11.79 15.15
C LEU A 30 23.44 -11.13 15.01
N ILE A 31 23.19 -10.04 15.75
CA ILE A 31 21.88 -9.36 15.78
C ILE A 31 21.41 -8.93 14.38
N PRO A 32 22.25 -8.41 13.46
CA PRO A 32 21.79 -7.97 12.14
C PRO A 32 21.32 -9.12 11.23
N PHE A 33 21.73 -10.35 11.53
CA PHE A 33 21.39 -11.56 10.75
C PHE A 33 20.31 -12.42 11.42
N ALA A 34 20.09 -12.22 12.72
CA ALA A 34 19.02 -12.88 13.45
C ALA A 34 17.64 -12.54 12.86
N PRO A 35 16.69 -13.50 12.91
CA PRO A 35 15.41 -13.35 12.22
C PRO A 35 14.53 -12.26 12.84
N ASP A 36 13.79 -11.57 11.98
CA ASP A 36 12.68 -10.71 12.37
C ASP A 36 11.49 -11.55 12.88
N ILE A 37 10.44 -10.90 13.41
CA ILE A 37 9.20 -11.62 13.71
C ILE A 37 8.61 -12.17 12.41
N ASP A 38 8.54 -11.29 11.41
CA ASP A 38 8.16 -11.54 10.02
C ASP A 38 8.38 -10.24 9.23
N SER A 39 7.95 -10.19 7.97
CA SER A 39 7.97 -9.02 7.10
C SER A 39 6.73 -8.98 6.20
N GLU A 40 5.91 -7.92 6.31
CA GLU A 40 4.93 -7.60 5.28
C GLU A 40 5.62 -6.76 4.21
N GLN A 41 6.31 -7.43 3.28
CA GLN A 41 7.26 -6.82 2.33
C GLN A 41 6.72 -5.59 1.60
N LYS A 42 5.44 -5.58 1.21
CA LYS A 42 4.75 -4.41 0.65
C LYS A 42 4.79 -3.18 1.58
N TYR A 43 4.45 -3.40 2.85
CA TYR A 43 4.44 -2.34 3.86
C TYR A 43 5.87 -1.87 4.19
N VAL A 44 6.80 -2.82 4.35
CA VAL A 44 8.23 -2.53 4.55
C VAL A 44 8.76 -1.67 3.41
N TYR A 45 8.49 -2.04 2.16
CA TYR A 45 8.82 -1.25 0.97
C TYR A 45 8.25 0.17 1.05
N ALA A 46 6.94 0.32 1.31
CA ALA A 46 6.30 1.64 1.35
C ALA A 46 6.87 2.54 2.46
N ILE A 47 7.09 2.00 3.65
CA ILE A 47 7.70 2.71 4.78
C ILE A 47 9.15 3.11 4.48
N ASN A 48 9.94 2.21 3.90
CA ASN A 48 11.31 2.52 3.54
C ASN A 48 11.39 3.53 2.40
N LYS A 49 10.47 3.45 1.43
CA LYS A 49 10.36 4.41 0.33
C LYS A 49 10.09 5.81 0.86
N ILE A 50 9.07 5.99 1.68
CA ILE A 50 8.76 7.32 2.24
C ILE A 50 9.84 7.81 3.21
N ASN A 51 10.47 6.93 3.99
CA ASN A 51 11.52 7.33 4.92
C ASN A 51 12.81 7.81 4.24
N LYS A 52 13.09 7.33 3.02
CA LYS A 52 14.25 7.70 2.21
C LYS A 52 13.97 8.83 1.21
N GLU A 53 12.71 9.19 1.03
CA GLU A 53 12.32 10.27 0.12
C GLU A 53 12.72 11.62 0.73
N GLU A 54 13.58 12.35 0.02
CA GLU A 54 14.10 13.65 0.45
C GLU A 54 13.16 14.79 0.05
N ASN A 55 12.34 14.61 -0.98
CA ASN A 55 11.32 15.59 -1.35
C ASN A 55 10.11 15.45 -0.43
N GLU A 56 10.01 16.36 0.55
CA GLU A 56 8.90 16.42 1.51
C GLU A 56 7.51 16.54 0.87
N ASN A 57 7.43 17.00 -0.40
CA ASN A 57 6.18 17.17 -1.16
C ASN A 57 5.98 16.07 -2.21
N LYS A 58 6.73 14.97 -2.15
CA LYS A 58 6.62 13.85 -3.10
C LYS A 58 5.19 13.28 -3.13
N TYR A 59 4.61 13.11 -1.96
CA TYR A 59 3.30 12.49 -1.74
C TYR A 59 2.30 13.52 -1.21
N ASP A 60 1.15 13.62 -1.87
CA ASP A 60 0.04 14.47 -1.43
C ASP A 60 -0.88 13.75 -0.45
N ILE A 61 -1.04 12.44 -0.62
CA ILE A 61 -1.95 11.58 0.14
C ILE A 61 -1.17 10.43 0.78
N ALA A 62 -1.38 10.19 2.06
CA ALA A 62 -0.98 8.93 2.70
C ALA A 62 -2.20 8.23 3.32
N PHE A 63 -2.31 6.92 3.07
CA PHE A 63 -3.33 6.06 3.66
C PHE A 63 -2.76 5.32 4.87
N PHE A 64 -3.51 5.33 5.98
CA PHE A 64 -3.19 4.69 7.24
C PHE A 64 -4.33 3.78 7.72
N GLY A 65 -4.01 2.74 8.48
CA GLY A 65 -4.95 1.69 8.86
C GLY A 65 -4.69 0.38 8.12
N ASN A 66 -5.74 -0.40 7.84
CA ASN A 66 -5.58 -1.81 7.54
C ASN A 66 -5.73 -2.20 6.05
N SER A 67 -5.81 -3.51 5.80
CA SER A 67 -5.95 -4.13 4.47
C SER A 67 -7.16 -3.71 3.67
N TYR A 68 -8.20 -3.16 4.29
CA TYR A 68 -9.33 -2.61 3.54
C TYR A 68 -8.90 -1.41 2.70
N ALA A 69 -7.93 -0.61 3.14
CA ALA A 69 -7.45 0.53 2.36
C ALA A 69 -6.49 0.11 1.23
N PHE A 70 -5.43 -0.66 1.54
CA PHE A 70 -4.40 -1.00 0.53
C PHE A 70 -4.87 -1.96 -0.56
N THR A 71 -6.07 -2.53 -0.43
CA THR A 71 -6.70 -3.36 -1.47
C THR A 71 -7.83 -2.63 -2.21
N ALA A 72 -8.24 -1.45 -1.73
CA ALA A 72 -9.41 -0.74 -2.26
C ALA A 72 -9.05 0.48 -3.09
N TYR A 73 -8.03 1.25 -2.72
CA TYR A 73 -7.78 2.57 -3.32
C TYR A 73 -6.53 2.55 -4.18
N ASP A 74 -6.68 2.67 -5.49
CA ASP A 74 -5.58 2.59 -6.47
C ASP A 74 -4.89 3.96 -6.64
N PRO A 75 -3.61 4.12 -6.20
CA PRO A 75 -2.87 5.39 -6.32
C PRO A 75 -2.70 5.86 -7.76
N THR A 76 -2.67 4.94 -8.73
CA THR A 76 -2.48 5.29 -10.15
C THR A 76 -3.70 6.01 -10.71
N MET A 77 -4.92 5.62 -10.27
CA MET A 77 -6.15 6.29 -10.65
C MET A 77 -6.26 7.67 -9.99
N ILE A 78 -5.87 7.77 -8.71
CA ILE A 78 -5.82 9.03 -7.98
C ILE A 78 -4.87 10.01 -8.68
N LYS A 79 -3.68 9.54 -9.07
CA LYS A 79 -2.69 10.34 -9.80
C LYS A 79 -3.21 10.78 -11.16
N ASN A 80 -3.78 9.88 -11.95
CA ASN A 80 -4.28 10.22 -13.28
C ASN A 80 -5.45 11.21 -13.22
N LYS A 81 -6.40 10.98 -12.32
CA LYS A 81 -7.65 11.77 -12.26
C LYS A 81 -7.52 13.06 -11.48
N LEU A 82 -6.72 13.11 -10.43
CA LEU A 82 -6.60 14.30 -9.56
C LEU A 82 -5.21 14.95 -9.63
N GLY A 83 -4.22 14.31 -10.24
CA GLY A 83 -2.83 14.79 -10.22
C GLY A 83 -2.17 14.69 -8.85
N LEU A 84 -2.70 13.86 -7.94
CA LEU A 84 -2.18 13.69 -6.58
C LEU A 84 -1.38 12.39 -6.46
N ASN A 85 -0.17 12.46 -5.92
CA ASN A 85 0.62 11.26 -5.61
C ASN A 85 0.15 10.68 -4.27
N ALA A 86 -0.13 9.37 -4.25
CA ALA A 86 -0.62 8.70 -3.06
C ALA A 86 0.24 7.48 -2.67
N ILE A 87 0.37 7.22 -1.37
CA ILE A 87 1.09 6.07 -0.83
C ILE A 87 0.29 5.37 0.27
N HIS A 88 0.38 4.05 0.32
CA HIS A 88 -0.23 3.22 1.36
C HIS A 88 0.76 2.83 2.44
N LEU A 89 0.56 3.40 3.62
CA LEU A 89 1.28 3.08 4.86
C LEU A 89 0.39 2.24 5.77
N ASN A 90 -0.18 1.21 5.15
CA ASN A 90 -1.13 0.28 5.74
C ASN A 90 -0.50 -1.12 5.85
N SER A 91 -0.66 -1.76 7.00
CA SER A 91 -0.38 -3.19 7.21
C SER A 91 -1.66 -4.01 7.42
N GLY A 92 -1.56 -5.34 7.40
CA GLY A 92 -2.68 -6.22 7.74
C GLY A 92 -3.21 -5.91 9.15
N ALA A 93 -4.53 -5.76 9.31
CA ALA A 93 -5.21 -5.52 10.60
C ALA A 93 -4.58 -4.44 11.51
N GLN A 94 -3.95 -3.41 10.94
CA GLN A 94 -3.39 -2.28 11.68
C GLN A 94 -4.50 -1.55 12.46
N ARG A 95 -4.26 -1.26 13.74
CA ARG A 95 -5.18 -0.52 14.62
C ARG A 95 -4.92 0.98 14.56
N LEU A 96 -5.84 1.75 15.14
CA LEU A 96 -5.77 3.20 15.09
C LEU A 96 -4.51 3.74 15.79
N GLU A 97 -4.17 3.15 16.94
CA GLU A 97 -3.03 3.57 17.77
C GLU A 97 -1.70 3.49 17.00
N THR A 98 -1.46 2.40 16.30
CA THR A 98 -0.25 2.22 15.49
C THR A 98 -0.30 3.06 14.21
N SER A 99 -1.48 3.19 13.60
CA SER A 99 -1.69 4.05 12.42
C SER A 99 -1.36 5.51 12.71
N LEU A 100 -1.83 6.03 13.86
CA LEU A 100 -1.56 7.40 14.29
C LEU A 100 -0.09 7.63 14.59
N PHE A 101 0.58 6.68 15.24
CA PHE A 101 2.02 6.79 15.47
C PHE A 101 2.80 6.85 14.15
N VAL A 102 2.52 5.96 13.20
CA VAL A 102 3.16 5.97 11.88
C VAL A 102 2.89 7.29 11.15
N ALA A 103 1.66 7.79 11.19
CA ALA A 103 1.30 9.06 10.59
C ALA A 103 2.02 10.26 11.25
N GLU A 104 2.17 10.27 12.57
CA GLU A 104 2.94 11.30 13.28
C GLU A 104 4.40 11.31 12.83
N GLU A 105 5.03 10.15 12.63
CA GLU A 105 6.41 10.07 12.15
C GLU A 105 6.55 10.53 10.70
N VAL A 106 5.57 10.24 9.84
CA VAL A 106 5.55 10.70 8.44
C VAL A 106 5.41 12.21 8.36
N LEU A 107 4.49 12.81 9.14
CA LEU A 107 4.25 14.26 9.17
C LEU A 107 5.43 15.06 9.78
N LYS A 108 6.44 14.41 10.37
CA LYS A 108 7.67 15.11 10.77
C LYS A 108 8.59 15.41 9.59
N LYS A 109 8.45 14.70 8.48
CA LYS A 109 9.35 14.76 7.32
C LYS A 109 8.65 15.11 6.02
N HIS A 110 7.34 14.88 5.93
CA HIS A 110 6.57 15.02 4.70
C HIS A 110 5.37 15.94 4.90
N LYS A 111 5.12 16.78 3.88
CA LYS A 111 4.01 17.74 3.84
C LYS A 111 2.85 17.15 3.05
N LEU A 112 2.03 16.36 3.75
CA LEU A 112 0.84 15.75 3.17
C LEU A 112 -0.28 16.79 3.04
N LYS A 113 -1.00 16.79 1.92
CA LYS A 113 -2.29 17.51 1.79
C LYS A 113 -3.39 16.76 2.52
N TYR A 114 -3.39 15.43 2.43
CA TYR A 114 -4.43 14.59 3.03
C TYR A 114 -3.83 13.37 3.76
N ALA A 115 -4.21 13.19 5.02
CA ALA A 115 -3.96 11.98 5.79
C ALA A 115 -5.27 11.20 5.93
N ILE A 116 -5.34 10.02 5.30
CA ILE A 116 -6.57 9.23 5.22
C ILE A 116 -6.47 8.03 6.17
N PHE A 117 -7.37 7.95 7.15
CA PHE A 117 -7.40 6.88 8.14
C PHE A 117 -8.59 5.96 7.92
N GLU A 118 -8.34 4.68 7.73
CA GLU A 118 -9.39 3.66 7.73
C GLU A 118 -9.94 3.46 9.15
N VAL A 119 -11.24 3.69 9.37
CA VAL A 119 -11.89 3.71 10.69
C VAL A 119 -12.95 2.64 10.90
N SER A 120 -12.91 1.51 10.18
CA SER A 120 -13.81 0.39 10.51
C SER A 120 -13.47 -0.30 11.83
N GLY A 121 -14.32 -1.24 12.24
CA GLY A 121 -14.07 -2.05 13.45
C GLY A 121 -12.76 -2.84 13.44
N ALA A 122 -12.22 -3.19 12.27
CA ALA A 122 -10.89 -3.81 12.19
C ALA A 122 -9.75 -2.83 12.56
N THR A 123 -9.98 -1.51 12.49
CA THR A 123 -9.03 -0.51 13.00
C THR A 123 -9.35 -0.11 14.44
N LEU A 124 -10.63 0.05 14.77
CA LEU A 124 -11.07 0.68 16.03
C LEU A 124 -11.21 -0.27 17.23
N LEU A 125 -11.33 -1.59 17.02
CA LEU A 125 -11.40 -2.53 18.14
C LEU A 125 -10.07 -2.57 18.89
N THR A 126 -10.14 -2.45 20.22
CA THR A 126 -8.99 -2.70 21.10
C THR A 126 -8.72 -4.20 21.12
N PRO A 127 -7.51 -4.64 20.78
CA PRO A 127 -7.16 -6.06 20.87
C PRO A 127 -7.21 -6.54 22.32
N SER A 128 -7.69 -7.75 22.55
CA SER A 128 -7.48 -8.46 23.81
C SER A 128 -6.01 -8.80 23.98
N GLU A 129 -5.54 -8.85 25.23
CA GLU A 129 -4.15 -9.18 25.57
C GLU A 129 -3.73 -10.55 25.03
N LYS A 130 -4.67 -11.48 24.86
CA LYS A 130 -4.42 -12.85 24.37
C LYS A 130 -4.45 -12.98 22.84
N GLU A 131 -4.87 -11.95 22.11
CA GLU A 131 -4.98 -11.99 20.63
C GLU A 131 -3.61 -11.83 19.95
N GLN A 132 -2.73 -12.83 20.10
CA GLN A 132 -1.36 -12.82 19.57
C GLN A 132 -1.28 -12.38 18.09
N LYS A 133 -2.20 -12.86 17.25
CA LYS A 133 -2.23 -12.51 15.82
C LYS A 133 -2.45 -11.02 15.57
N ILE A 134 -3.23 -10.34 16.41
CA ILE A 134 -3.46 -8.90 16.27
C ILE A 134 -2.23 -8.11 16.73
N TRP A 135 -1.59 -8.53 17.83
CA TRP A 135 -0.35 -7.92 18.31
C TRP A 135 0.82 -8.12 17.36
N TYR A 136 0.88 -9.28 16.69
CA TYR A 136 1.77 -9.52 15.56
C TYR A 136 1.60 -8.43 14.49
N PHE A 137 0.39 -8.16 14.04
CA PHE A 137 0.13 -7.13 13.03
C PHE A 137 0.51 -5.71 13.47
N GLN A 138 0.31 -5.40 14.76
CA GLN A 138 0.73 -4.10 15.33
C GLN A 138 2.25 -3.98 15.37
N THR A 139 2.93 -5.09 15.66
CA THR A 139 4.39 -5.16 15.60
C THR A 139 4.88 -4.94 14.18
N MET A 140 4.22 -5.56 13.20
CA MET A 140 4.56 -5.39 11.80
C MET A 140 4.47 -3.94 11.32
N ALA A 141 3.45 -3.21 11.80
CA ALA A 141 3.31 -1.79 11.52
C ALA A 141 4.45 -0.94 12.12
N LEU A 142 5.05 -1.35 13.23
CA LEU A 142 5.96 -0.53 14.01
C LEU A 142 7.43 -0.92 13.90
N GLN A 143 7.75 -2.17 13.59
CA GLN A 143 9.12 -2.68 13.67
C GLN A 143 10.09 -1.94 12.73
N GLU A 144 9.61 -1.49 11.56
CA GLU A 144 10.42 -0.77 10.56
C GLU A 144 10.54 0.72 10.87
N THR A 145 9.77 1.24 11.82
CA THR A 145 9.92 2.63 12.25
C THR A 145 11.10 2.74 13.22
N PRO A 146 12.01 3.72 13.08
CA PRO A 146 13.13 3.89 14.00
C PRO A 146 12.69 4.04 15.46
N PHE A 147 13.57 3.64 16.39
CA PHE A 147 13.33 3.88 17.82
C PHE A 147 13.31 5.38 18.12
N SER A 148 12.41 5.79 19.00
CA SER A 148 12.38 7.14 19.58
C SER A 148 11.76 7.10 20.97
N ILE A 149 12.02 8.12 21.79
CA ILE A 149 11.39 8.23 23.12
C ILE A 149 9.87 8.28 23.00
N ASN A 150 9.34 8.99 22.00
CA ASN A 150 7.91 9.01 21.71
C ASN A 150 7.39 7.61 21.37
N LYS A 151 8.14 6.84 20.56
CA LYS A 151 7.79 5.45 20.25
C LYS A 151 7.75 4.59 21.49
N PHE A 152 8.76 4.70 22.34
CA PHE A 152 8.83 3.97 23.61
C PHE A 152 7.58 4.22 24.44
N ILE A 153 7.24 5.48 24.71
CA ILE A 153 6.05 5.86 25.50
C ILE A 153 4.76 5.32 24.87
N ASN A 154 4.56 5.50 23.56
CA ASN A 154 3.33 5.05 22.89
C ASN A 154 3.20 3.53 22.86
N VAL A 155 4.29 2.81 22.56
CA VAL A 155 4.30 1.34 22.50
C VAL A 155 4.08 0.75 23.89
N THR A 156 4.76 1.26 24.93
CA THR A 156 4.57 0.80 26.31
C THR A 156 3.15 1.04 26.82
N ASN A 157 2.53 2.16 26.46
CA ASN A 157 1.15 2.48 26.87
C ASN A 157 0.07 1.73 26.07
N TYR A 158 0.44 1.00 25.01
CA TYR A 158 -0.50 0.33 24.13
C TYR A 158 -0.35 -1.19 24.15
N PHE A 159 0.87 -1.72 24.17
CA PHE A 159 1.13 -3.15 24.16
C PHE A 159 1.02 -3.75 25.57
N PRO A 160 0.40 -4.94 25.72
CA PRO A 160 0.41 -5.71 26.95
C PRO A 160 1.79 -6.36 27.12
N VAL A 161 2.69 -5.63 27.79
CA VAL A 161 4.13 -5.95 27.83
C VAL A 161 4.40 -7.36 28.38
N LYS A 162 3.65 -7.82 29.39
CA LYS A 162 3.88 -9.11 30.03
C LYS A 162 3.42 -10.28 29.15
N GLU A 163 2.26 -10.13 28.52
CA GLU A 163 1.61 -11.17 27.73
C GLU A 163 2.20 -11.26 26.31
N GLN A 164 2.77 -10.16 25.81
CA GLN A 164 3.23 -10.02 24.43
C GLN A 164 4.66 -9.49 24.32
N THR A 165 5.56 -9.89 25.24
CA THR A 165 6.96 -9.42 25.33
C THR A 165 7.70 -9.43 23.99
N LYS A 166 7.59 -10.53 23.22
CA LYS A 166 8.24 -10.67 21.91
C LYS A 166 7.80 -9.59 20.92
N TYR A 167 6.50 -9.36 20.84
CA TYR A 167 5.87 -8.36 19.97
C TYR A 167 6.18 -6.95 20.43
N TYR A 168 6.07 -6.68 21.74
CA TYR A 168 6.46 -5.41 22.34
C TYR A 168 7.91 -5.02 22.01
N ALA A 169 8.87 -5.92 22.29
CA ALA A 169 10.29 -5.67 22.05
C ALA A 169 10.59 -5.39 20.56
N SER A 170 9.98 -6.17 19.66
CA SER A 170 10.17 -6.01 18.22
C SER A 170 9.45 -4.77 17.67
N ALA A 171 8.31 -4.38 18.27
CA ALA A 171 7.61 -3.16 17.94
C ALA A 171 8.40 -1.92 18.37
N LEU A 172 9.14 -1.97 19.49
CA LEU A 172 10.04 -0.90 19.89
C LEU A 172 11.21 -0.74 18.92
N SER A 173 11.90 -1.84 18.63
CA SER A 173 13.06 -1.85 17.74
C SER A 173 13.23 -3.21 17.10
N LYS A 174 13.45 -3.22 15.78
CA LYS A 174 13.81 -4.42 15.01
C LYS A 174 15.00 -5.15 15.64
N TYR A 175 16.06 -4.42 16.00
CA TYR A 175 17.25 -4.98 16.65
C TYR A 175 16.95 -5.57 18.04
N LEU A 176 16.16 -4.88 18.86
CA LEU A 176 15.74 -5.41 20.16
C LEU A 176 14.87 -6.67 20.02
N GLY A 177 14.01 -6.71 19.01
CA GLY A 177 13.26 -7.91 18.67
C GLY A 177 14.17 -9.08 18.31
N ARG A 178 15.18 -8.82 17.47
CA ARG A 178 16.15 -9.83 17.02
C ARG A 178 17.01 -10.41 18.15
N THR A 179 17.32 -9.63 19.19
CA THR A 179 18.07 -10.15 20.35
C THR A 179 17.32 -11.28 21.07
N LEU A 180 15.98 -11.24 21.09
CA LEU A 180 15.13 -12.29 21.65
C LEU A 180 15.06 -13.56 20.79
N ARG A 181 15.75 -13.58 19.64
CA ARG A 181 15.76 -14.69 18.68
C ARG A 181 17.17 -15.05 18.23
N LEU A 182 18.20 -14.70 19.00
CA LEU A 182 19.59 -15.08 18.72
C LEU A 182 19.81 -16.61 18.75
N ASN A 183 18.91 -17.34 19.41
CA ASN A 183 18.92 -18.80 19.45
C ASN A 183 18.27 -19.46 18.22
N ASP A 184 17.63 -18.70 17.33
CA ASP A 184 16.94 -19.19 16.13
C ASP A 184 17.89 -19.23 14.92
N ILE A 185 19.04 -19.88 15.09
CA ILE A 185 20.18 -19.86 14.16
C ILE A 185 19.79 -20.39 12.77
N GLU A 186 18.91 -21.39 12.72
CA GLU A 186 18.44 -22.02 11.47
C GLU A 186 17.73 -21.03 10.54
N ASN A 187 17.16 -19.95 11.09
CA ASN A 187 16.40 -18.94 10.35
C ASN A 187 17.18 -17.65 10.10
N TYR A 188 18.51 -17.64 10.32
CA TYR A 188 19.33 -16.48 10.00
C TYR A 188 19.32 -16.23 8.49
N LYS A 189 19.03 -14.99 8.11
CA LYS A 189 18.94 -14.59 6.70
C LYS A 189 20.11 -13.67 6.34
N SER A 190 20.58 -13.77 5.10
CA SER A 190 21.46 -12.74 4.54
C SER A 190 20.71 -11.40 4.50
N HIS A 191 21.44 -10.28 4.59
CA HIS A 191 20.83 -8.95 4.54
C HIS A 191 20.00 -8.77 3.25
N ILE A 192 18.68 -8.85 3.37
CA ILE A 192 17.78 -8.49 2.28
C ILE A 192 17.69 -6.97 2.27
N LYS A 193 18.07 -6.36 1.13
CA LYS A 193 17.83 -4.94 0.91
C LYS A 193 16.33 -4.71 0.72
N ASP A 194 15.67 -4.28 1.79
CA ASP A 194 14.25 -3.97 1.93
C ASP A 194 13.78 -2.72 1.12
N THR A 195 14.38 -2.46 -0.06
CA THR A 195 14.05 -1.28 -0.89
C THR A 195 13.23 -1.60 -2.13
N SER A 196 12.94 -2.88 -2.38
CA SER A 196 12.16 -3.29 -3.53
C SER A 196 11.09 -4.30 -3.17
N TYR A 197 9.93 -4.21 -3.81
CA TYR A 197 8.85 -5.19 -3.66
C TYR A 197 8.19 -5.48 -5.00
N PHE A 198 8.22 -6.74 -5.40
CA PHE A 198 7.56 -7.25 -6.60
C PHE A 198 6.45 -8.21 -6.19
N SER A 199 5.26 -8.04 -6.76
CA SER A 199 4.11 -8.84 -6.36
C SER A 199 4.09 -10.20 -7.08
N SER A 200 3.53 -11.20 -6.41
CA SER A 200 3.29 -12.53 -6.99
C SER A 200 2.34 -12.50 -8.19
N ASP A 201 2.27 -13.56 -8.98
CA ASP A 201 1.40 -13.67 -10.17
C ASP A 201 -0.10 -13.59 -9.87
N LYS A 202 -0.51 -13.81 -8.63
CA LYS A 202 -1.92 -13.67 -8.18
C LYS A 202 -2.35 -12.21 -7.99
N ILE A 203 -1.45 -11.26 -8.24
CA ILE A 203 -1.67 -9.81 -8.12
C ILE A 203 -1.36 -9.20 -9.49
N TYR A 204 -2.27 -8.36 -9.99
CA TYR A 204 -2.09 -7.67 -11.27
C TYR A 204 -0.89 -6.73 -11.23
N PHE A 205 -0.73 -5.98 -10.15
CA PHE A 205 0.44 -5.16 -9.84
C PHE A 205 0.41 -4.68 -8.39
N SER A 206 1.56 -4.25 -7.88
CA SER A 206 1.71 -3.41 -6.70
C SER A 206 2.26 -2.06 -7.10
N TYR A 207 1.76 -1.00 -6.47
CA TYR A 207 2.24 0.36 -6.68
C TYR A 207 2.12 1.17 -5.40
N ASP A 208 3.23 1.71 -4.89
CA ASP A 208 3.27 2.58 -3.71
C ASP A 208 2.46 2.02 -2.51
N GLY A 209 2.63 0.71 -2.27
CA GLY A 209 2.01 0.00 -1.15
C GLY A 209 0.56 -0.46 -1.39
N PHE A 210 -0.03 -0.21 -2.56
CA PHE A 210 -1.31 -0.78 -3.02
C PHE A 210 -1.12 -2.19 -3.60
N LEU A 211 -2.17 -3.03 -3.52
CA LEU A 211 -2.23 -4.34 -4.18
C LEU A 211 -3.46 -4.47 -5.07
N ALA A 212 -3.25 -4.49 -6.39
CA ALA A 212 -4.29 -4.78 -7.37
C ALA A 212 -4.57 -6.29 -7.41
N ASN A 213 -5.42 -6.76 -6.49
CA ASN A 213 -5.63 -8.19 -6.30
C ASN A 213 -6.36 -8.84 -7.50
N ASN A 214 -5.78 -9.94 -8.03
CA ASN A 214 -6.31 -10.74 -9.15
C ASN A 214 -6.77 -12.15 -8.70
N ARG A 215 -7.05 -12.35 -7.41
CA ARG A 215 -7.54 -13.64 -6.93
C ARG A 215 -8.98 -13.88 -7.40
N TYR A 216 -9.34 -15.15 -7.42
CA TYR A 216 -10.66 -15.60 -7.84
C TYR A 216 -11.79 -14.83 -7.14
N PRO A 217 -12.82 -14.44 -7.90
CA PRO A 217 -14.06 -13.88 -7.36
C PRO A 217 -14.62 -14.66 -6.18
N LEU A 218 -15.31 -13.94 -5.30
CA LEU A 218 -16.17 -14.55 -4.29
C LEU A 218 -17.25 -15.39 -4.99
N LYS A 219 -17.67 -16.50 -4.36
CA LYS A 219 -18.81 -17.28 -4.82
C LYS A 219 -20.09 -16.44 -4.75
N LYS A 220 -20.99 -16.58 -5.74
CA LYS A 220 -22.21 -15.78 -5.84
C LYS A 220 -23.10 -15.95 -4.61
N GLU A 221 -23.22 -17.18 -4.10
CA GLU A 221 -24.06 -17.51 -2.95
C GLU A 221 -23.54 -16.86 -1.67
N VAL A 222 -22.21 -16.81 -1.50
CA VAL A 222 -21.57 -16.13 -0.37
C VAL A 222 -21.78 -14.62 -0.47
N PHE A 223 -21.64 -14.06 -1.68
CA PHE A 223 -21.92 -12.65 -1.92
C PHE A 223 -23.36 -12.29 -1.60
N GLU A 224 -24.35 -13.00 -2.16
CA GLU A 224 -25.77 -12.72 -1.93
C GLU A 224 -26.12 -12.81 -0.44
N LYS A 225 -25.63 -13.84 0.25
CA LYS A 225 -25.83 -14.01 1.69
C LYS A 225 -25.23 -12.87 2.51
N ASP A 226 -23.98 -12.49 2.27
CA ASP A 226 -23.26 -11.52 3.10
C ASP A 226 -23.61 -10.07 2.71
N PHE A 227 -23.88 -9.80 1.43
CA PHE A 227 -24.14 -8.46 0.90
C PHE A 227 -25.53 -7.93 1.27
N TYR A 228 -26.54 -8.80 1.25
CA TYR A 228 -27.92 -8.45 1.65
C TYR A 228 -28.21 -8.77 3.11
N ARG A 229 -27.18 -9.15 3.87
CA ARG A 229 -27.33 -9.39 5.30
C ARG A 229 -27.76 -8.10 6.01
N GLU A 230 -28.78 -8.20 6.85
CA GLU A 230 -29.18 -7.12 7.75
C GLU A 230 -28.03 -6.72 8.69
N PRO A 231 -27.72 -5.42 8.81
CA PRO A 231 -26.73 -4.96 9.75
C PRO A 231 -27.16 -5.26 11.18
N TYR A 232 -26.18 -5.51 12.06
CA TYR A 232 -26.46 -5.72 13.48
C TYR A 232 -27.13 -4.49 14.09
N LYS A 233 -28.35 -4.65 14.64
CA LYS A 233 -29.15 -3.54 15.20
C LYS A 233 -28.42 -2.75 16.31
N ASN A 234 -27.59 -3.42 17.11
CA ASN A 234 -26.86 -2.79 18.20
C ASN A 234 -25.55 -2.16 17.70
N LYS A 235 -25.59 -0.83 17.50
CA LYS A 235 -24.41 -0.04 17.12
C LYS A 235 -23.36 -0.06 18.24
N LYS A 236 -22.31 -0.86 18.07
CA LYS A 236 -21.20 -0.92 19.02
C LYS A 236 -20.50 0.44 19.14
N VAL A 237 -20.12 0.83 20.36
CA VAL A 237 -19.25 1.97 20.61
C VAL A 237 -17.80 1.51 20.46
N LEU A 238 -17.15 1.92 19.37
CA LEU A 238 -15.77 1.52 19.05
C LEU A 238 -14.75 2.60 19.40
N TRP A 239 -15.19 3.86 19.41
CA TRP A 239 -14.39 5.01 19.79
C TRP A 239 -14.35 5.15 21.31
N THR A 240 -13.26 4.72 21.93
CA THR A 240 -13.00 4.97 23.35
C THR A 240 -12.47 6.38 23.55
N GLU A 241 -12.58 6.91 24.77
CA GLU A 241 -12.02 8.23 25.12
C GLU A 241 -10.53 8.33 24.81
N LYS A 242 -9.77 7.26 25.08
CA LYS A 242 -8.35 7.17 24.70
C LYS A 242 -8.15 7.36 23.20
N LYS A 243 -8.91 6.65 22.34
CA LYS A 243 -8.83 6.76 20.88
C LYS A 243 -9.20 8.16 20.38
N ILE A 244 -10.25 8.75 20.96
CA ILE A 244 -10.67 10.11 20.64
C ILE A 244 -9.54 11.10 21.00
N SER A 245 -8.98 11.01 22.20
CA SER A 245 -7.91 11.90 22.67
C SER A 245 -6.67 11.86 21.77
N ILE A 246 -6.19 10.66 21.40
CA ILE A 246 -5.02 10.53 20.51
C ILE A 246 -5.32 11.00 19.08
N MET A 247 -6.54 10.76 18.56
CA MET A 247 -6.96 11.25 17.25
C MET A 247 -7.05 12.78 17.26
N GLU A 248 -7.62 13.38 18.30
CA GLU A 248 -7.67 14.84 18.44
C GLU A 248 -6.28 15.47 18.51
N LYS A 249 -5.33 14.84 19.23
CA LYS A 249 -3.94 15.29 19.26
C LYS A 249 -3.35 15.29 17.85
N PHE A 250 -3.55 14.21 17.10
CA PHE A 250 -3.09 14.12 15.72
C PHE A 250 -3.76 15.17 14.82
N ILE A 251 -5.08 15.34 14.89
CA ILE A 251 -5.82 16.33 14.09
C ILE A 251 -5.27 17.74 14.31
N ARG A 252 -5.01 18.14 15.57
CA ARG A 252 -4.41 19.44 15.88
C ARG A 252 -3.01 19.60 15.28
N ASN A 253 -2.20 18.53 15.28
CA ASN A 253 -0.88 18.56 14.67
C ASN A 253 -0.94 18.64 13.15
N ALA A 254 -1.81 17.85 12.52
CA ALA A 254 -2.09 17.90 11.09
C ALA A 254 -2.57 19.29 10.66
N GLN A 255 -3.48 19.91 11.43
CA GLN A 255 -3.99 21.25 11.17
C GLN A 255 -2.88 22.31 11.15
N LYS A 256 -1.93 22.24 12.10
CA LYS A 256 -0.78 23.15 12.15
C LYS A 256 0.13 23.04 10.92
N GLN A 257 0.13 21.89 10.26
CA GLN A 257 0.91 21.63 9.05
C GLN A 257 0.09 21.83 7.76
N GLY A 258 -1.17 22.26 7.85
CA GLY A 258 -2.07 22.41 6.71
C GLY A 258 -2.61 21.09 6.15
N THR A 259 -2.41 19.97 6.84
CA THR A 259 -2.91 18.65 6.42
C THR A 259 -4.37 18.46 6.81
N GLN A 260 -5.17 18.04 5.83
CA GLN A 260 -6.56 17.62 6.03
C GLN A 260 -6.61 16.16 6.50
N VAL A 261 -7.45 15.86 7.48
CA VAL A 261 -7.65 14.50 8.01
C VAL A 261 -8.95 13.93 7.46
N ILE A 262 -8.87 12.80 6.79
CA ILE A 262 -10.05 12.11 6.24
C ILE A 262 -10.22 10.80 6.97
N LEU A 263 -11.29 10.69 7.74
CA LEU A 263 -11.73 9.43 8.30
C LEU A 263 -12.49 8.68 7.22
N LEU A 264 -12.06 7.46 6.90
CA LEU A 264 -12.59 6.66 5.81
C LEU A 264 -13.15 5.36 6.36
N HIS A 265 -14.40 5.03 6.03
CA HIS A 265 -14.97 3.74 6.35
C HIS A 265 -15.10 2.94 5.05
N SER A 266 -14.12 2.07 4.82
CA SER A 266 -13.99 1.34 3.56
C SER A 266 -15.13 0.34 3.33
N LEU A 267 -15.50 0.24 2.06
CA LEU A 267 -16.52 -0.68 1.55
C LEU A 267 -16.16 -2.15 1.81
N LYS A 268 -17.15 -2.93 2.23
CA LYS A 268 -17.04 -4.39 2.45
C LYS A 268 -18.18 -5.13 1.77
N VAL A 269 -18.07 -6.47 1.71
CA VAL A 269 -19.19 -7.29 1.24
C VAL A 269 -20.39 -7.07 2.14
N TYR A 270 -20.25 -7.17 3.46
CA TYR A 270 -21.36 -6.99 4.39
C TYR A 270 -21.43 -5.57 4.94
N PRO A 271 -22.64 -5.02 5.19
CA PRO A 271 -22.78 -3.73 5.82
C PRO A 271 -22.23 -3.78 7.24
N THR A 272 -21.44 -2.76 7.60
CA THR A 272 -20.99 -2.56 8.97
C THR A 272 -21.49 -1.23 9.46
N ILE A 273 -22.13 -1.23 10.63
CA ILE A 273 -22.56 -0.03 11.32
C ILE A 273 -22.00 -0.04 12.74
N TYR A 274 -21.56 1.13 13.20
CA TYR A 274 -21.13 1.35 14.58
C TYR A 274 -21.56 2.74 15.02
N ASN A 275 -21.43 3.03 16.32
CA ASN A 275 -21.75 4.36 16.84
C ASN A 275 -20.72 5.37 16.34
N ASP A 276 -21.16 6.32 15.52
CA ASP A 276 -20.35 7.35 14.89
C ASP A 276 -20.40 8.69 15.62
N SER A 277 -20.99 8.76 16.83
CA SER A 277 -21.11 10.01 17.60
C SER A 277 -19.77 10.69 17.83
N ALA A 278 -18.71 9.91 18.06
CA ALA A 278 -17.35 10.44 18.18
C ALA A 278 -16.87 11.11 16.89
N ILE A 279 -17.13 10.51 15.72
CA ILE A 279 -16.79 11.09 14.42
C ILE A 279 -17.57 12.40 14.23
N GLN A 280 -18.87 12.41 14.51
CA GLN A 280 -19.70 13.62 14.40
C GLN A 280 -19.19 14.75 15.31
N LYS A 281 -18.72 14.43 16.52
CA LYS A 281 -18.09 15.42 17.42
C LYS A 281 -16.78 15.97 16.83
N LEU A 282 -15.93 15.12 16.24
CA LEU A 282 -14.69 15.56 15.60
C LEU A 282 -14.99 16.49 14.41
N LEU A 283 -15.96 16.15 13.56
CA LEU A 283 -16.35 16.96 12.40
C LEU A 283 -16.87 18.35 12.80
N LYS A 284 -17.61 18.44 13.92
CA LYS A 284 -18.11 19.73 14.44
C LYS A 284 -17.01 20.58 15.09
N LYS A 285 -15.95 19.95 15.58
CA LYS A 285 -14.88 20.61 16.36
C LYS A 285 -13.71 21.06 15.50
N TYR A 286 -13.46 20.38 14.37
CA TYR A 286 -12.28 20.61 13.55
C TYR A 286 -12.63 20.75 12.08
N ASP A 287 -12.36 21.93 11.52
CA ASP A 287 -12.67 22.24 10.12
C ASP A 287 -11.81 21.47 9.12
N ASN A 288 -10.63 20.96 9.55
CA ASN A 288 -9.74 20.15 8.71
C ASN A 288 -10.07 18.65 8.73
N VAL A 289 -11.21 18.25 9.28
CA VAL A 289 -11.63 16.84 9.34
C VAL A 289 -12.81 16.60 8.41
N ARG A 290 -12.74 15.51 7.64
CA ARG A 290 -13.86 14.99 6.83
C ARG A 290 -14.09 13.51 7.13
N PHE A 291 -15.31 13.05 6.91
CA PHE A 291 -15.68 11.64 7.03
C PHE A 291 -16.29 11.14 5.73
N LEU A 292 -15.73 10.06 5.20
CA LEU A 292 -16.22 9.36 4.02
C LEU A 292 -16.68 7.97 4.43
N ASP A 293 -18.00 7.78 4.54
CA ASP A 293 -18.58 6.46 4.76
C ASP A 293 -18.93 5.77 3.44
N LEU A 294 -17.93 5.13 2.85
CA LEU A 294 -18.10 4.38 1.61
C LEU A 294 -18.85 3.07 1.82
N ASN A 295 -18.94 2.58 3.06
CA ASN A 295 -19.68 1.38 3.40
C ASN A 295 -21.16 1.62 3.73
N ALA A 296 -21.56 2.87 3.98
CA ALA A 296 -22.97 3.24 4.08
C ALA A 296 -23.61 3.46 2.69
N GLN A 297 -22.84 3.94 1.71
CA GLN A 297 -23.30 4.29 0.37
C GLN A 297 -23.25 3.11 -0.63
N ARG A 298 -23.65 1.90 -0.21
CA ARG A 298 -23.41 0.65 -0.96
C ARG A 298 -24.23 0.54 -2.25
N ASP A 299 -25.36 1.21 -2.30
CA ASP A 299 -26.26 1.35 -3.44
C ASP A 299 -25.66 2.18 -4.58
N ARG A 300 -24.64 2.99 -4.30
CA ARG A 300 -23.96 3.83 -5.32
C ARG A 300 -22.92 3.07 -6.15
N TYR A 301 -22.75 1.77 -5.92
CA TYR A 301 -21.79 0.95 -6.63
C TYR A 301 -22.48 -0.19 -7.38
N SER A 302 -21.92 -0.56 -8.53
CA SER A 302 -22.33 -1.76 -9.27
C SER A 302 -21.54 -2.98 -8.77
N LEU A 303 -21.72 -3.31 -7.49
CA LEU A 303 -21.03 -4.41 -6.83
C LEU A 303 -21.72 -5.74 -7.07
N ASN A 304 -20.91 -6.76 -7.28
CA ASN A 304 -21.34 -8.15 -7.35
C ASN A 304 -20.21 -9.05 -6.83
N ALA A 305 -20.42 -10.37 -6.87
CA ALA A 305 -19.43 -11.34 -6.42
C ALA A 305 -18.07 -11.20 -7.14
N GLN A 306 -18.06 -10.70 -8.37
CA GLN A 306 -16.83 -10.42 -9.17
C GLN A 306 -16.04 -9.21 -8.67
N SER A 307 -16.56 -8.46 -7.70
CA SER A 307 -15.91 -7.27 -7.14
C SER A 307 -15.08 -7.56 -5.89
N PHE A 308 -15.07 -8.81 -5.41
CA PHE A 308 -14.43 -9.22 -4.16
C PHE A 308 -13.63 -10.51 -4.36
N TYR A 309 -12.50 -10.66 -3.66
CA TYR A 309 -11.77 -11.93 -3.62
C TYR A 309 -11.98 -12.70 -2.31
N ASN A 310 -12.63 -12.09 -1.32
CA ASN A 310 -13.18 -12.76 -0.14
C ASN A 310 -14.27 -11.86 0.50
N ALA A 311 -14.90 -12.33 1.58
CA ALA A 311 -15.99 -11.61 2.26
C ALA A 311 -15.61 -10.24 2.87
N THR A 312 -14.34 -9.84 2.84
CA THR A 312 -13.84 -8.64 3.52
C THR A 312 -13.00 -7.73 2.64
N HIS A 313 -12.58 -8.17 1.44
CA HIS A 313 -11.64 -7.43 0.61
C HIS A 313 -12.09 -7.38 -0.86
N LEU A 314 -11.96 -6.19 -1.44
CA LEU A 314 -12.21 -5.94 -2.85
C LEU A 314 -11.08 -6.55 -3.70
N ASN A 315 -11.43 -7.11 -4.85
CA ASN A 315 -10.42 -7.35 -5.90
C ASN A 315 -10.24 -6.08 -6.74
N TYR A 316 -9.43 -6.14 -7.80
CA TYR A 316 -9.21 -4.95 -8.64
C TYR A 316 -10.51 -4.35 -9.22
N ARG A 317 -11.50 -5.18 -9.61
CA ARG A 317 -12.80 -4.67 -10.11
C ARG A 317 -13.54 -3.86 -9.04
N GLY A 318 -13.57 -4.35 -7.80
CA GLY A 318 -14.16 -3.60 -6.69
C GLY A 318 -13.36 -2.35 -6.31
N SER A 319 -12.03 -2.47 -6.31
CA SER A 319 -11.10 -1.36 -6.05
C SER A 319 -11.26 -0.23 -7.05
N TYR A 320 -11.43 -0.54 -8.34
CA TYR A 320 -11.68 0.46 -9.38
C TYR A 320 -12.91 1.32 -9.06
N GLN A 321 -14.03 0.69 -8.69
CA GLN A 321 -15.26 1.39 -8.32
C GLN A 321 -15.10 2.20 -7.03
N ALA A 322 -14.49 1.62 -6.00
CA ALA A 322 -14.23 2.30 -4.73
C ALA A 322 -13.29 3.51 -4.90
N THR A 323 -12.26 3.38 -5.76
CA THR A 323 -11.31 4.46 -6.06
C THR A 323 -11.96 5.58 -6.85
N ASN A 324 -12.80 5.28 -7.84
CA ASN A 324 -13.56 6.32 -8.55
C ASN A 324 -14.44 7.12 -7.59
N ARG A 325 -15.12 6.44 -6.67
CA ARG A 325 -15.94 7.13 -5.66
C ARG A 325 -15.10 7.99 -4.72
N LEU A 326 -13.94 7.51 -4.30
CA LEU A 326 -13.00 8.31 -3.52
C LEU A 326 -12.53 9.54 -4.30
N VAL A 327 -12.18 9.38 -5.57
CA VAL A 327 -11.76 10.48 -6.46
C VAL A 327 -12.85 11.54 -6.60
N GLU A 328 -14.09 11.14 -6.87
CA GLU A 328 -15.24 12.05 -6.92
C GLU A 328 -15.44 12.77 -5.59
N SER A 329 -15.33 12.04 -4.47
CA SER A 329 -15.52 12.62 -3.15
C SER A 329 -14.43 13.65 -2.82
N LEU A 330 -13.17 13.36 -3.15
CA LEU A 330 -12.06 14.29 -2.96
C LEU A 330 -12.18 15.51 -3.88
N SER A 331 -12.57 15.30 -5.13
CA SER A 331 -12.86 16.37 -6.09
C SER A 331 -13.92 17.33 -5.56
N GLN A 332 -15.05 16.79 -5.06
CA GLN A 332 -16.15 17.61 -4.54
C GLN A 332 -15.83 18.27 -3.20
N LEU A 333 -15.14 17.58 -2.28
CA LEU A 333 -14.86 18.12 -0.95
C LEU A 333 -13.80 19.24 -0.94
N TYR A 334 -12.93 19.25 -1.94
CA TYR A 334 -11.75 20.14 -1.99
C TYR A 334 -11.60 20.86 -3.33
N ASP A 335 -12.66 20.89 -4.14
CA ASP A 335 -12.72 21.57 -5.44
C ASP A 335 -11.56 21.22 -6.40
N ILE A 336 -11.16 19.94 -6.40
CA ILE A 336 -10.05 19.45 -7.23
C ILE A 336 -10.61 19.03 -8.59
N PRO A 337 -10.14 19.60 -9.71
CA PRO A 337 -10.65 19.24 -11.03
C PRO A 337 -10.29 17.80 -11.39
N ILE A 338 -11.27 17.03 -11.87
CA ILE A 338 -11.04 15.70 -12.44
C ILE A 338 -10.47 15.87 -13.84
N LYS A 339 -9.28 15.32 -14.05
CA LYS A 339 -8.61 15.25 -15.34
C LYS A 339 -9.09 14.03 -16.12
N ASN A 340 -9.40 14.24 -17.40
CA ASN A 340 -9.64 13.17 -18.35
C ASN A 340 -8.40 13.05 -19.25
N ASN A 341 -7.59 12.00 -19.06
CA ASN A 341 -6.40 11.76 -19.87
C ASN A 341 -6.80 11.13 -21.21
N THR A 342 -7.38 11.91 -22.13
CA THR A 342 -7.80 11.42 -23.46
C THR A 342 -6.66 11.45 -24.49
N GLY A 343 -5.41 11.25 -24.05
CA GLY A 343 -4.20 11.55 -24.84
C GLY A 343 -3.89 10.59 -26.00
N LEU A 344 -4.67 9.51 -26.16
CA LEU A 344 -4.48 8.51 -27.20
C LEU A 344 -5.73 8.45 -28.08
N ASP A 345 -5.63 9.04 -29.27
CA ASP A 345 -6.66 8.98 -30.31
C ASP A 345 -6.15 8.14 -31.48
N PHE A 346 -6.66 6.91 -31.58
CA PHE A 346 -6.34 6.01 -32.68
C PHE A 346 -7.32 6.17 -33.85
N LYS A 347 -7.80 7.38 -34.20
CA LYS A 347 -8.79 7.68 -35.27
C LYS A 347 -10.17 7.00 -35.17
N LEU A 348 -10.24 5.82 -34.54
CA LEU A 348 -11.37 4.90 -34.46
C LEU A 348 -11.66 4.48 -33.01
N PHE A 349 -10.75 4.79 -32.08
CA PHE A 349 -10.82 4.37 -30.67
C PHE A 349 -10.28 5.45 -29.77
N LYS A 350 -11.02 5.73 -28.70
CA LYS A 350 -10.61 6.64 -27.64
C LYS A 350 -10.25 5.83 -26.40
N PHE A 351 -9.01 5.98 -25.94
CA PHE A 351 -8.67 5.53 -24.60
C PHE A 351 -9.36 6.46 -23.60
N SER A 352 -9.99 5.90 -22.58
CA SER A 352 -10.54 6.71 -21.49
C SER A 352 -9.44 7.11 -20.50
N ASP A 353 -8.46 6.23 -20.28
CA ASP A 353 -7.27 6.50 -19.46
C ASP A 353 -6.12 5.52 -19.77
N PHE A 354 -4.89 5.89 -19.40
CA PHE A 354 -3.75 4.97 -19.38
C PHE A 354 -2.77 5.30 -18.27
N PHE A 355 -2.06 4.28 -17.78
CA PHE A 355 -0.97 4.44 -16.81
C PHE A 355 0.12 3.40 -17.08
N TYR A 356 1.37 3.75 -16.82
CA TYR A 356 2.45 2.78 -16.79
C TYR A 356 3.45 3.11 -15.69
N SER A 357 4.10 2.07 -15.17
CA SER A 357 5.21 2.16 -14.23
C SER A 357 6.40 1.38 -14.77
N LEU A 358 7.57 2.03 -14.79
CA LEU A 358 8.86 1.41 -15.10
C LEU A 358 9.85 1.53 -13.93
N GLU A 359 9.35 1.77 -12.72
CA GLU A 359 10.18 1.91 -11.53
C GLU A 359 10.88 0.59 -11.20
N GLY A 360 12.21 0.61 -11.04
CA GLY A 360 13.01 -0.59 -10.81
C GLY A 360 12.84 -1.23 -9.43
N SER A 361 12.25 -0.53 -8.46
CA SER A 361 12.03 -0.99 -7.09
C SER A 361 10.65 -1.61 -6.85
N GLN A 362 9.77 -1.64 -7.84
CA GLN A 362 8.45 -2.25 -7.71
C GLN A 362 7.99 -2.88 -9.03
N ASP A 363 6.76 -3.42 -9.05
CA ASP A 363 6.21 -3.96 -10.29
C ASP A 363 6.26 -2.91 -11.41
N LYS A 364 6.84 -3.32 -12.53
CA LYS A 364 6.69 -2.61 -13.80
C LYS A 364 5.43 -3.13 -14.46
N PHE A 365 4.55 -2.23 -14.88
CA PHE A 365 3.27 -2.61 -15.47
C PHE A 365 2.75 -1.52 -16.38
N VAL A 366 1.80 -1.89 -17.23
CA VAL A 366 0.99 -0.97 -18.00
C VAL A 366 -0.48 -1.29 -17.77
N LYS A 367 -1.29 -0.24 -17.73
CA LYS A 367 -2.73 -0.25 -17.55
C LYS A 367 -3.39 0.61 -18.63
N PHE A 368 -4.41 0.07 -19.27
CA PHE A 368 -5.25 0.80 -20.22
C PHE A 368 -6.71 0.69 -19.84
N GLU A 369 -7.45 1.77 -20.03
CA GLU A 369 -8.89 1.80 -19.87
C GLU A 369 -9.56 2.19 -21.20
N PHE A 370 -10.62 1.45 -21.53
CA PHE A 370 -11.45 1.65 -22.71
C PHE A 370 -12.92 1.70 -22.29
N ASP A 371 -13.71 2.63 -22.82
CA ASP A 371 -15.17 2.62 -22.62
C ASP A 371 -15.81 1.39 -23.26
N SER A 372 -15.33 0.99 -24.44
CA SER A 372 -15.73 -0.26 -25.08
C SER A 372 -14.62 -0.74 -26.00
N ILE A 373 -14.64 -2.03 -26.32
CA ILE A 373 -13.77 -2.62 -27.35
C ILE A 373 -14.61 -2.76 -28.62
N PRO A 374 -14.38 -1.96 -29.66
CA PRO A 374 -15.24 -2.04 -30.83
C PRO A 374 -15.04 -3.35 -31.58
N LYS A 375 -16.14 -3.86 -32.13
CA LYS A 375 -16.23 -5.21 -32.73
C LYS A 375 -15.17 -5.47 -33.79
N VAL A 376 -14.75 -4.43 -34.50
CA VAL A 376 -13.73 -4.52 -35.56
C VAL A 376 -12.36 -4.97 -35.03
N LEU A 377 -12.06 -4.75 -33.74
CA LEU A 377 -10.82 -5.17 -33.09
C LEU A 377 -10.92 -6.55 -32.43
N LYS A 378 -12.05 -7.27 -32.54
CA LYS A 378 -12.25 -8.54 -31.82
C LYS A 378 -11.14 -9.58 -32.06
N ASN A 379 -10.53 -9.54 -33.25
CA ASN A 379 -9.46 -10.46 -33.64
C ASN A 379 -8.04 -9.83 -33.58
N HIS A 380 -7.94 -8.59 -33.12
CA HIS A 380 -6.67 -7.89 -32.95
C HIS A 380 -6.12 -8.14 -31.55
N LYS A 381 -4.81 -8.10 -31.45
CA LYS A 381 -4.09 -8.02 -30.18
C LYS A 381 -3.65 -6.58 -29.97
N LEU A 382 -3.79 -6.06 -28.76
CA LEU A 382 -3.13 -4.80 -28.41
C LEU A 382 -1.68 -5.12 -28.04
N ILE A 383 -0.73 -4.42 -28.65
CA ILE A 383 0.70 -4.59 -28.41
C ILE A 383 1.25 -3.33 -27.77
N VAL A 384 2.05 -3.51 -26.73
CA VAL A 384 2.88 -2.47 -26.11
C VAL A 384 4.33 -2.84 -26.31
N SER A 385 5.08 -1.97 -26.96
CA SER A 385 6.49 -2.16 -27.27
C SER A 385 7.32 -1.12 -26.53
N LEU A 386 8.23 -1.58 -25.67
CA LEU A 386 9.19 -0.72 -24.98
C LEU A 386 10.49 -0.70 -25.78
N TYR A 387 10.81 0.46 -26.36
CA TYR A 387 12.08 0.67 -27.05
C TYR A 387 13.08 1.29 -26.06
N PRO A 388 14.19 0.62 -25.75
CA PRO A 388 15.22 1.20 -24.92
C PRO A 388 16.08 2.20 -25.70
N ILE A 389 16.79 3.04 -24.97
CA ILE A 389 17.90 3.83 -25.50
C ILE A 389 19.08 2.90 -25.84
N ASP A 390 19.34 1.91 -24.98
CA ASP A 390 20.38 0.90 -25.12
C ASP A 390 19.77 -0.49 -25.38
N PRO A 391 20.03 -1.13 -26.54
CA PRO A 391 19.56 -2.48 -26.86
C PRO A 391 19.97 -3.55 -25.82
N ASP A 392 21.02 -3.32 -25.02
CA ASP A 392 21.42 -4.30 -24.01
C ASP A 392 20.43 -4.46 -22.86
N LEU A 393 19.51 -3.51 -22.72
CA LEU A 393 18.42 -3.52 -21.74
C LEU A 393 17.21 -4.35 -22.17
N LEU A 394 17.19 -4.86 -23.41
CA LEU A 394 16.15 -5.77 -23.86
C LEU A 394 16.17 -7.07 -23.03
N SER A 395 15.00 -7.64 -22.79
CA SER A 395 14.89 -8.93 -22.13
C SER A 395 15.58 -10.04 -22.93
N ASP A 396 16.05 -11.08 -22.25
CA ASP A 396 16.76 -12.19 -22.89
C ASP A 396 15.88 -12.91 -23.91
N ARG A 397 14.56 -12.92 -23.68
CA ARG A 397 13.56 -13.42 -24.63
C ARG A 397 13.56 -12.61 -25.93
N THR A 398 13.58 -11.29 -25.82
CA THR A 398 13.56 -10.37 -26.95
C THR A 398 14.84 -10.44 -27.77
N LYS A 399 16.00 -10.50 -27.09
CA LYS A 399 17.32 -10.66 -27.75
C LYS A 399 17.38 -11.91 -28.63
N LYS A 400 16.77 -13.03 -28.20
CA LYS A 400 16.68 -14.27 -29.00
C LYS A 400 15.82 -14.16 -30.26
N SER A 401 14.90 -13.20 -30.31
CA SER A 401 13.96 -13.01 -31.43
C SER A 401 14.35 -11.85 -32.35
N ASN A 402 15.52 -11.24 -32.17
CA ASN A 402 16.02 -10.11 -32.95
C ASN A 402 15.02 -8.93 -33.05
N TYR A 403 14.22 -8.71 -31.99
CA TYR A 403 13.37 -7.54 -31.90
C TYR A 403 14.13 -6.38 -31.27
N GLU A 404 13.81 -5.15 -31.69
CA GLU A 404 14.39 -3.91 -31.14
C GLU A 404 13.64 -3.39 -29.89
N SER A 405 12.63 -4.14 -29.41
CA SER A 405 11.77 -3.72 -28.32
C SER A 405 11.21 -4.89 -27.52
N ASP A 406 11.05 -4.69 -26.21
CA ASP A 406 10.30 -5.64 -25.37
C ASP A 406 8.81 -5.51 -25.67
N ASN A 407 8.22 -6.56 -26.25
CA ASN A 407 6.85 -6.56 -26.77
C ASN A 407 5.89 -7.33 -25.84
N TYR A 408 4.86 -6.64 -25.36
CA TYR A 408 3.82 -7.19 -24.52
C TYR A 408 2.49 -7.18 -25.26
N SER A 409 1.94 -8.36 -25.48
CA SER A 409 0.67 -8.53 -26.19
C SER A 409 -0.49 -8.77 -25.23
N PHE A 410 -1.63 -8.13 -25.49
CA PHE A 410 -2.91 -8.36 -24.84
C PHE A 410 -3.87 -9.03 -25.82
N ASP A 411 -4.50 -10.11 -25.37
CA ASP A 411 -5.67 -10.69 -26.03
C ASP A 411 -6.91 -9.93 -25.55
N LEU A 412 -7.53 -9.16 -26.45
CA LEU A 412 -8.67 -8.30 -26.13
C LEU A 412 -9.89 -9.07 -25.62
N SER A 413 -9.95 -10.38 -25.85
CA SER A 413 -11.03 -11.26 -25.40
C SER A 413 -10.75 -11.95 -24.06
N LYS A 414 -9.48 -12.08 -23.66
CA LYS A 414 -9.06 -12.86 -22.48
C LYS A 414 -8.46 -12.03 -21.37
N ASP A 415 -7.70 -10.99 -21.72
CA ASP A 415 -6.95 -10.17 -20.78
C ASP A 415 -7.77 -8.96 -20.27
N VAL A 416 -9.08 -8.96 -20.57
CA VAL A 416 -9.99 -7.86 -20.25
C VAL A 416 -10.61 -8.01 -18.87
N ILE A 417 -10.51 -6.96 -18.06
CA ILE A 417 -11.22 -6.82 -16.80
C ILE A 417 -12.42 -5.93 -17.03
N ASP A 418 -13.62 -6.49 -16.92
CA ASP A 418 -14.85 -5.71 -16.91
C ASP A 418 -14.98 -5.00 -15.56
N VAL A 419 -15.13 -3.67 -15.58
CA VAL A 419 -15.31 -2.84 -14.38
C VAL A 419 -16.57 -1.98 -14.45
N GLY A 420 -17.62 -2.50 -15.10
CA GLY A 420 -18.87 -1.79 -15.32
C GLY A 420 -18.94 -1.23 -16.73
N THR A 421 -18.95 0.09 -16.87
CA THR A 421 -19.00 0.76 -18.18
C THR A 421 -17.64 0.78 -18.89
N SER A 422 -16.56 0.41 -18.21
CA SER A 422 -15.21 0.40 -18.78
C SER A 422 -14.64 -1.02 -18.84
N LYS A 423 -13.70 -1.21 -19.75
CA LYS A 423 -12.85 -2.38 -19.93
C LYS A 423 -11.41 -1.99 -19.60
N VAL A 424 -10.81 -2.69 -18.66
CA VAL A 424 -9.44 -2.42 -18.21
C VAL A 424 -8.53 -3.56 -18.62
N PHE A 425 -7.36 -3.22 -19.16
CA PHE A 425 -6.28 -4.17 -19.45
C PHE A 425 -5.10 -3.86 -18.57
N ILE A 426 -4.53 -4.88 -17.93
CA ILE A 426 -3.37 -4.73 -17.06
C ILE A 426 -2.37 -5.84 -17.36
N LYS A 427 -1.09 -5.47 -17.46
CA LYS A 427 -0.02 -6.44 -17.64
C LYS A 427 1.24 -6.00 -16.92
N LYS A 428 1.78 -6.90 -16.09
CA LYS A 428 3.15 -6.78 -15.57
C LYS A 428 4.13 -6.98 -16.71
N MET A 429 5.20 -6.19 -16.69
CA MET A 429 6.22 -6.15 -17.72
C MET A 429 7.53 -6.63 -17.09
N ASP A 430 8.00 -7.79 -17.55
CA ASP A 430 9.33 -8.28 -17.20
C ASP A 430 10.35 -7.65 -18.15
N THR A 431 10.94 -6.53 -17.74
CA THR A 431 11.90 -5.75 -18.54
C THR A 431 12.96 -5.11 -17.64
N LYS A 432 14.19 -4.97 -18.18
CA LYS A 432 15.25 -4.19 -17.53
C LYS A 432 15.09 -2.68 -17.79
N ILE A 433 14.26 -2.29 -18.77
CA ILE A 433 14.01 -0.90 -19.16
C ILE A 433 13.35 -0.11 -18.01
N THR A 434 13.86 1.09 -17.74
CA THR A 434 13.38 2.05 -16.73
C THR A 434 12.87 3.33 -17.40
N TYR A 435 12.38 4.30 -16.64
CA TYR A 435 11.98 5.60 -17.21
C TYR A 435 13.15 6.34 -17.88
N GLU A 436 14.33 6.30 -17.26
CA GLU A 436 15.54 6.98 -17.72
C GLU A 436 16.13 6.34 -18.98
N THR A 437 15.88 5.05 -19.16
CA THR A 437 16.42 4.25 -20.26
C THR A 437 15.40 3.93 -21.35
N LEU A 438 14.14 4.38 -21.18
CA LEU A 438 13.10 4.27 -22.20
C LEU A 438 13.33 5.32 -23.28
N LYS A 439 13.47 4.89 -24.53
CA LYS A 439 13.48 5.80 -25.69
C LYS A 439 12.06 6.20 -26.07
N ARG A 440 11.16 5.21 -26.16
CA ARG A 440 9.72 5.40 -26.41
C ARG A 440 8.94 4.15 -26.02
N LEU A 441 7.68 4.35 -25.65
CA LEU A 441 6.68 3.29 -25.54
C LEU A 441 5.76 3.41 -26.75
N MET A 442 5.63 2.34 -27.53
CA MET A 442 4.76 2.30 -28.70
C MET A 442 3.56 1.38 -28.45
N ILE A 443 2.37 1.83 -28.82
CA ILE A 443 1.11 1.10 -28.65
C ILE A 443 0.46 0.94 -30.00
N TYR A 444 0.05 -0.28 -30.36
CA TYR A 444 -0.64 -0.53 -31.62
C TYR A 444 -1.47 -1.80 -31.57
N PHE A 445 -2.42 -1.93 -32.50
CA PHE A 445 -3.17 -3.16 -32.69
C PHE A 445 -2.51 -4.01 -33.77
N TYR A 446 -2.44 -5.31 -33.53
CA TYR A 446 -1.84 -6.28 -34.45
C TYR A 446 -2.82 -7.39 -34.81
N ASN A 447 -3.02 -7.58 -36.10
CA ASN A 447 -3.65 -8.76 -36.68
C ASN A 447 -2.93 -9.06 -38.02
N PRO A 448 -2.45 -10.29 -38.25
CA PRO A 448 -1.78 -10.65 -39.51
C PRO A 448 -2.63 -10.41 -40.76
N LYS A 449 -3.96 -10.38 -40.60
CA LYS A 449 -4.94 -10.11 -41.67
C LYS A 449 -5.55 -8.71 -41.56
N ASP A 450 -4.87 -7.78 -40.89
CA ASP A 450 -5.40 -6.42 -40.70
C ASP A 450 -5.49 -5.66 -42.02
N THR A 451 -6.69 -5.18 -42.34
CA THR A 451 -6.95 -4.31 -43.49
C THR A 451 -7.30 -2.89 -43.08
N LEU A 452 -7.35 -2.61 -41.77
CA LEU A 452 -7.87 -1.36 -41.21
C LEU A 452 -6.83 -0.22 -41.19
N LYS A 453 -5.55 -0.53 -41.45
CA LYS A 453 -4.44 0.44 -41.41
C LYS A 453 -4.42 1.23 -40.09
N LEU A 454 -4.60 0.54 -38.96
CA LEU A 454 -4.66 1.18 -37.65
C LEU A 454 -3.33 1.88 -37.33
N PRO A 455 -3.37 3.13 -36.81
CA PRO A 455 -2.14 3.83 -36.47
C PRO A 455 -1.45 3.18 -35.27
N ALA A 456 -0.15 3.46 -35.12
CA ALA A 456 0.58 3.22 -33.88
C ALA A 456 0.71 4.55 -33.13
N GLN A 457 0.55 4.54 -31.81
CA GLN A 457 0.87 5.68 -30.97
C GLN A 457 2.26 5.52 -30.35
N ASN A 458 3.06 6.58 -30.43
CA ASN A 458 4.26 6.72 -29.62
C ASN A 458 3.98 7.59 -28.38
N ILE A 459 4.42 7.11 -27.22
CA ILE A 459 4.48 7.83 -25.96
C ILE A 459 5.96 8.00 -25.62
N TYR A 460 6.37 9.24 -25.44
CA TYR A 460 7.73 9.56 -25.03
C TYR A 460 7.73 9.84 -23.52
N PRO A 461 8.73 9.34 -22.78
CA PRO A 461 8.85 9.67 -21.36
C PRO A 461 8.99 11.18 -21.21
N VAL A 462 8.25 11.74 -20.26
CA VAL A 462 8.45 13.13 -19.82
C VAL A 462 9.79 13.14 -19.09
N LYS A 463 10.80 13.81 -19.66
CA LYS A 463 12.13 13.93 -19.08
C LYS A 463 12.13 14.86 -17.87
#